data_AF-A0A836QNE4-F1
#
_entry.id   AF-A0A836QNE4-F1
#
_cell.length_a   1.000
_cell.length_b   1.000
_cell.length_c   1.000
_cell.angle_alpha   90.00
_cell.angle_beta   90.00
_cell.angle_gamma   90.00
#
_symmetry.space_group_name_H-M   'P 1'
#
loop_
_entity.id
_entity.type
_entity.pdbx_description
1 polymer ?
#
loop_
_entity_poly.entity_id
_entity_poly.type
_entity_poly.pdbx_seq_one_letter_code
_entity_poly.pdbx_strand_id
1 'polypeptide(L)'
;MLNPDNWTLFQGLAVFGVCALIIAIAGTRITRIVDQLADRTGIGEAAAGAVLLGGTTSIGGSVLSVTEAWNGNAELAMSNALGGIAVQTFFLAVADMVYRRANLEHAAASVPNMMQNALLIVLLSLILMTPLLPNVTVWGLHPVTPILFLVYIYGIHLVHRAHDAPMWAPTKTRETREDKPDDIKLMPSMVRLTSEFLVLFVVLGFAGYMLEPSATVIAAETELTQTIVGVMLTAISTSIPELVTSVAAVRRGALTLAVGG
;
A
#
# COMPACT_ATOMS: atom_id res chain seq x y z
N MET A 1 30.07 0.65 -9.44
CA MET A 1 30.03 0.41 -7.98
C MET A 1 28.61 0.27 -7.43
N LEU A 2 27.55 0.64 -8.17
CA LEU A 2 26.14 0.39 -7.82
C LEU A 2 25.48 -0.49 -8.89
N ASN A 3 25.99 -1.71 -9.11
CA ASN A 3 25.21 -2.71 -9.85
C ASN A 3 24.77 -3.78 -8.84
N PRO A 4 23.47 -3.92 -8.55
CA PRO A 4 22.97 -4.86 -7.55
C PRO A 4 23.35 -6.32 -7.80
N ASP A 5 23.57 -6.67 -9.08
CA ASP A 5 23.92 -8.03 -9.51
C ASP A 5 25.26 -8.55 -8.95
N ASN A 6 26.12 -7.66 -8.45
CA ASN A 6 27.45 -8.01 -7.91
C ASN A 6 27.52 -7.91 -6.37
N TRP A 7 26.39 -7.73 -5.68
CA TRP A 7 26.39 -7.64 -4.23
C TRP A 7 26.65 -8.99 -3.59
N THR A 8 27.49 -9.01 -2.56
CA THR A 8 27.64 -10.18 -1.70
C THR A 8 26.44 -10.29 -0.75
N LEU A 9 26.17 -11.49 -0.22
CA LEU A 9 25.11 -11.70 0.79
C LEU A 9 25.21 -10.70 1.96
N PHE A 10 26.42 -10.39 2.42
CA PHE A 10 26.63 -9.42 3.50
C PHE A 10 26.25 -7.99 3.08
N GLN A 11 26.59 -7.58 1.86
CA GLN A 11 26.19 -6.27 1.32
C GLN A 11 24.68 -6.19 1.15
N GLY A 12 24.05 -7.25 0.64
CA GLY A 12 22.59 -7.37 0.55
C GLY A 12 21.91 -7.20 1.92
N LEU A 13 22.36 -7.96 2.93
CA LEU A 13 21.84 -7.85 4.31
C LEU A 13 22.05 -6.47 4.92
N ALA A 14 23.21 -5.85 4.71
CA ALA A 14 23.51 -4.52 5.26
C ALA A 14 22.63 -3.44 4.62
N VAL A 15 22.50 -3.42 3.30
CA VAL A 15 21.65 -2.45 2.59
C VAL A 15 20.18 -2.68 2.93
N PHE A 16 19.73 -3.93 2.98
CA PHE A 16 18.38 -4.29 3.42
C PHE A 16 18.07 -3.76 4.82
N GLY A 17 18.94 -4.02 5.79
CA GLY A 17 18.75 -3.57 7.18
C GLY A 17 18.71 -2.05 7.31
N VAL A 18 19.57 -1.33 6.58
CA VAL A 18 19.59 0.14 6.57
C VAL A 18 18.30 0.70 5.93
N CYS A 19 17.90 0.16 4.77
CA CYS A 19 16.68 0.61 4.10
C CYS A 19 15.43 0.32 4.95
N ALA A 20 15.33 -0.87 5.54
CA ALA A 20 14.23 -1.23 6.44
C ALA A 20 14.15 -0.30 7.66
N LEU A 21 15.30 0.09 8.24
CA LEU A 21 15.34 1.04 9.35
C LEU A 21 14.91 2.45 8.91
N ILE A 22 15.38 2.92 7.75
CA ILE A 22 14.97 4.20 7.17
C ILE A 22 13.46 4.21 6.95
N ILE A 23 12.90 3.16 6.34
CA ILE A 23 11.46 3.03 6.09
C ILE A 23 10.68 2.98 7.40
N ALA A 24 11.19 2.29 8.43
CA ALA A 24 10.52 2.26 9.74
C ALA A 24 10.45 3.65 10.37
N ILE A 25 11.55 4.41 10.35
CA ILE A 25 11.61 5.75 10.94
C ILE A 25 10.81 6.75 10.09
N ALA A 26 11.06 6.80 8.79
CA ALA A 26 10.38 7.69 7.86
C ALA A 26 8.89 7.36 7.74
N GLY A 27 8.51 6.08 7.80
CA GLY A 27 7.15 5.57 7.83
C GLY A 27 6.34 6.15 8.99
N THR A 28 6.86 6.07 10.23
CA THR A 28 6.17 6.67 11.38
C THR A 28 5.91 8.17 11.23
N ARG A 29 6.82 8.87 10.54
CA ARG A 29 6.76 10.31 10.33
C ARG A 29 5.85 10.68 9.16
N ILE A 30 5.89 9.96 8.04
CA ILE A 30 5.01 10.22 6.90
C ILE A 30 3.56 9.94 7.28
N THR A 31 3.28 8.91 8.07
CA THR A 31 1.93 8.66 8.62
C THR A 31 1.46 9.87 9.42
N ARG A 32 2.34 10.60 10.14
CA ARG A 32 1.96 11.84 10.85
C ARG A 32 1.47 12.91 9.91
N ILE A 33 2.20 13.05 8.83
CA ILE A 33 2.01 14.18 7.95
C ILE A 33 0.79 13.91 7.08
N VAL A 34 0.58 12.67 6.66
CA VAL A 34 -0.63 12.24 5.95
C VAL A 34 -1.87 12.45 6.83
N ASP A 35 -1.82 12.03 8.09
CA ASP A 35 -2.85 12.27 9.11
C ASP A 35 -3.18 13.77 9.25
N GLN A 36 -2.14 14.58 9.47
CA GLN A 36 -2.27 16.03 9.60
C GLN A 36 -2.75 16.73 8.31
N LEU A 37 -2.46 16.14 7.16
CA LEU A 37 -2.94 16.64 5.88
C LEU A 37 -4.40 16.23 5.65
N ALA A 38 -4.80 15.03 6.08
CA ALA A 38 -6.19 14.56 6.04
C ALA A 38 -7.10 15.48 6.86
N ASP A 39 -6.70 15.77 8.10
CA ASP A 39 -7.41 16.66 9.02
C ASP A 39 -7.62 18.06 8.45
N ARG A 40 -6.57 18.63 7.83
CA ARG A 40 -6.64 19.99 7.30
C ARG A 40 -7.36 20.08 5.96
N THR A 41 -7.34 19.03 5.15
CA THR A 41 -7.99 19.01 3.83
C THR A 41 -9.43 18.53 3.90
N GLY A 42 -9.80 17.82 4.97
CA GLY A 42 -11.14 17.27 5.17
C GLY A 42 -11.45 16.04 4.30
N ILE A 43 -10.44 15.45 3.64
CA ILE A 43 -10.65 14.32 2.72
C ILE A 43 -10.93 12.99 3.46
N GLY A 44 -10.81 12.97 4.79
CA GLY A 44 -10.92 11.79 5.63
C GLY A 44 -9.62 10.97 5.64
N GLU A 45 -9.23 10.48 6.82
CA GLU A 45 -7.99 9.72 7.03
C GLU A 45 -7.89 8.49 6.14
N ALA A 46 -8.95 7.70 6.00
CA ALA A 46 -8.95 6.51 5.15
C ALA A 46 -8.63 6.83 3.67
N ALA A 47 -9.19 7.94 3.14
CA ALA A 47 -8.90 8.35 1.77
C ALA A 47 -7.50 8.94 1.64
N ALA A 48 -7.04 9.71 2.65
CA ALA A 48 -5.67 10.20 2.70
C ALA A 48 -4.65 9.05 2.79
N GLY A 49 -4.94 8.02 3.58
CA GLY A 49 -4.18 6.77 3.65
C GLY A 49 -4.10 6.10 2.29
N ALA A 50 -5.24 5.79 1.67
CA ALA A 50 -5.28 5.13 0.36
C ALA A 50 -4.54 5.92 -0.74
N VAL A 51 -4.78 7.23 -0.83
CA VAL A 51 -4.24 8.05 -1.93
C VAL A 51 -2.80 8.47 -1.69
N LEU A 52 -2.49 8.99 -0.50
CA LEU A 52 -1.18 9.57 -0.22
C LEU A 52 -0.21 8.52 0.30
N LEU A 53 -0.60 7.74 1.31
CA LEU A 53 0.28 6.72 1.89
C LEU A 53 0.41 5.52 0.92
N GLY A 54 -0.72 4.95 0.50
CA GLY A 54 -0.78 3.83 -0.45
C GLY A 54 -0.20 4.20 -1.82
N GLY A 55 -0.47 5.40 -2.33
CA GLY A 55 0.15 5.89 -3.57
C GLY A 55 1.68 6.05 -3.47
N THR A 56 2.22 6.33 -2.29
CA THR A 56 3.67 6.46 -2.07
C THR A 56 4.36 5.10 -2.05
N THR A 57 3.77 4.13 -1.36
CA THR A 57 4.37 2.81 -1.20
C THR A 57 4.21 1.97 -2.46
N SER A 58 3.03 2.02 -3.10
CA SER A 58 2.73 1.25 -4.32
C SER A 58 3.43 1.75 -5.60
N ILE A 59 4.19 2.85 -5.54
CA ILE A 59 4.85 3.41 -6.71
C ILE A 59 5.89 2.44 -7.29
N GLY A 60 6.64 1.75 -6.44
CA GLY A 60 7.64 0.75 -6.86
C GLY A 60 6.98 -0.41 -7.59
N GLY A 61 5.95 -1.01 -6.96
CA GLY A 61 5.18 -2.09 -7.58
C GLY A 61 4.46 -1.69 -8.88
N SER A 62 4.02 -0.42 -8.98
CA SER A 62 3.41 0.12 -10.20
C SER A 62 4.42 0.26 -11.33
N VAL A 63 5.60 0.84 -11.05
CA VAL A 63 6.68 0.99 -12.04
C VAL A 63 7.15 -0.37 -12.54
N LEU A 64 7.30 -1.35 -11.64
CA LEU A 64 7.65 -2.72 -12.01
C LEU A 64 6.59 -3.35 -12.93
N SER A 65 5.32 -3.26 -12.54
CA SER A 65 4.20 -3.79 -13.35
C SER A 65 4.17 -3.15 -14.75
N VAL A 66 4.36 -1.84 -14.85
CA VAL A 66 4.39 -1.13 -16.13
C VAL A 66 5.60 -1.56 -16.97
N THR A 67 6.77 -1.70 -16.34
CA THR A 67 8.01 -2.10 -17.03
C THR A 67 7.92 -3.53 -17.56
N GLU A 68 7.38 -4.46 -16.78
CA GLU A 68 7.14 -5.85 -17.23
C GLU A 68 6.15 -5.90 -18.38
N ALA A 69 5.03 -5.18 -18.30
CA ALA A 69 4.06 -5.12 -19.39
C ALA A 69 4.67 -4.50 -20.66
N TRP A 70 5.49 -3.46 -20.51
CA TRP A 70 6.19 -2.81 -21.62
C TRP A 70 7.18 -3.74 -22.31
N ASN A 71 7.84 -4.61 -21.55
CA ASN A 71 8.77 -5.61 -22.05
C ASN A 71 8.07 -6.85 -22.67
N GLY A 72 6.73 -6.83 -22.76
CA GLY A 72 5.93 -7.92 -23.32
C GLY A 72 5.51 -8.99 -22.30
N ASN A 73 5.85 -8.82 -21.03
CA ASN A 73 5.55 -9.75 -19.94
C ASN A 73 4.27 -9.35 -19.18
N ALA A 74 3.15 -9.20 -19.90
CA ALA A 74 1.89 -8.77 -19.29
C ALA A 74 1.37 -9.74 -18.20
N GLU A 75 1.64 -11.04 -18.32
CA GLU A 75 1.30 -12.03 -17.29
C GLU A 75 2.08 -11.81 -16.00
N LEU A 76 3.36 -11.43 -16.08
CA LEU A 76 4.19 -11.11 -14.90
C LEU A 76 3.73 -9.80 -14.25
N ALA A 77 3.37 -8.79 -15.05
CA ALA A 77 2.79 -7.56 -14.54
C ALA A 77 1.47 -7.80 -13.76
N MET A 78 0.58 -8.61 -14.31
CA MET A 78 -0.68 -9.00 -13.64
C MET A 78 -0.40 -9.80 -12.36
N SER A 79 0.54 -10.74 -12.43
CA SER A 79 0.91 -11.58 -11.29
C SER A 79 1.56 -10.78 -10.16
N ASN A 80 2.34 -9.74 -10.48
CA ASN A 80 2.91 -8.81 -9.51
C ASN A 80 1.82 -8.03 -8.77
N ALA A 81 0.83 -7.48 -9.49
CA ALA A 81 -0.28 -6.75 -8.87
C ALA A 81 -1.12 -7.64 -7.95
N LEU A 82 -1.51 -8.84 -8.42
CA LEU A 82 -2.29 -9.79 -7.63
C LEU A 82 -1.50 -10.36 -6.44
N GLY A 83 -0.23 -10.69 -6.66
CA GLY A 83 0.69 -11.17 -5.64
C GLY A 83 0.92 -10.14 -4.55
N GLY A 84 1.09 -8.87 -4.92
CA GLY A 84 1.24 -7.75 -3.98
C GLY A 84 0.03 -7.64 -3.05
N ILE A 85 -1.20 -7.66 -3.59
CA ILE A 85 -2.44 -7.64 -2.79
C ILE A 85 -2.51 -8.84 -1.83
N ALA A 86 -2.17 -10.05 -2.30
CA ALA A 86 -2.18 -11.25 -1.48
C ALA A 86 -1.15 -11.17 -0.33
N VAL A 87 0.07 -10.71 -0.62
CA VAL A 87 1.14 -10.53 0.37
C VAL A 87 0.78 -9.46 1.39
N GLN A 88 0.25 -8.32 0.96
CA GLN A 88 -0.20 -7.24 1.85
C GLN A 88 -1.31 -7.73 2.78
N THR A 89 -2.28 -8.48 2.26
CA THR A 89 -3.35 -9.10 3.06
C THR A 89 -2.78 -10.09 4.08
N PHE A 90 -1.82 -10.92 3.66
CA PHE A 90 -1.12 -11.83 4.57
C PHE A 90 -0.36 -11.07 5.67
N PHE A 91 0.28 -9.96 5.34
CA PHE A 91 0.98 -9.11 6.30
C PHE A 91 0.05 -8.45 7.31
N LEU A 92 -1.15 -8.04 6.91
CA LEU A 92 -2.18 -7.58 7.84
C LEU A 92 -2.60 -8.70 8.81
N ALA A 93 -2.79 -9.92 8.31
CA ALA A 93 -3.09 -11.08 9.16
C ALA A 93 -1.95 -11.37 10.16
N VAL A 94 -0.69 -11.23 9.75
CA VAL A 94 0.47 -11.34 10.64
C VAL A 94 0.48 -10.22 11.68
N ALA A 95 0.20 -8.98 11.27
CA ALA A 95 0.12 -7.84 12.18
C ALA A 95 -0.98 -8.04 13.24
N ASP A 96 -2.14 -8.57 12.85
CA ASP A 96 -3.24 -8.92 13.75
C ASP A 96 -2.83 -9.95 14.81
N MET A 97 -2.11 -11.01 14.42
CA MET A 97 -1.60 -12.00 15.37
C MET A 97 -0.65 -11.40 16.41
N VAL A 98 0.14 -10.40 16.02
CA VAL A 98 1.10 -9.72 16.89
C VAL A 98 0.41 -8.65 17.75
N TYR A 99 -0.64 -8.00 17.24
CA TYR A 99 -1.40 -6.96 17.95
C TYR A 99 -2.42 -7.55 18.93
N ARG A 100 -1.91 -8.04 20.06
CA ARG A 100 -2.65 -8.82 21.07
C ARG A 100 -3.79 -8.11 21.84
N ARG A 101 -4.15 -6.86 21.53
CA ARG A 101 -5.14 -6.08 22.30
C ARG A 101 -6.55 -6.10 21.69
N ALA A 102 -6.65 -6.06 20.36
CA ALA A 102 -7.90 -6.21 19.61
C ALA A 102 -7.56 -6.46 18.13
N ASN A 103 -8.44 -7.15 17.38
CA ASN A 103 -8.31 -7.28 15.92
C ASN A 103 -8.29 -5.89 15.29
N LEU A 104 -7.37 -5.62 14.35
CA LEU A 104 -7.29 -4.35 13.62
C LEU A 104 -8.60 -4.04 12.90
N GLU A 105 -9.32 -5.06 12.41
CA GLU A 105 -10.66 -4.92 11.81
C GLU A 105 -11.69 -4.30 12.78
N HIS A 106 -11.61 -4.63 14.07
CA HIS A 106 -12.51 -4.09 15.10
C HIS A 106 -12.02 -2.74 15.64
N ALA A 107 -10.70 -2.56 15.69
CA ALA A 107 -10.07 -1.37 16.23
C ALA A 107 -10.00 -0.19 15.23
N ALA A 108 -10.00 -0.49 13.92
CA ALA A 108 -9.95 0.45 12.79
C ALA A 108 -11.27 0.50 12.00
N ALA A 109 -12.39 0.12 12.62
CA ALA A 109 -13.69 0.00 11.96
C ALA A 109 -14.14 1.35 11.38
N SER A 110 -13.82 1.58 10.10
CA SER A 110 -14.19 2.78 9.36
C SER A 110 -15.04 2.39 8.15
N VAL A 111 -16.18 3.06 7.98
CA VAL A 111 -17.05 2.91 6.80
C VAL A 111 -16.25 3.11 5.50
N PRO A 112 -15.34 4.11 5.41
CA PRO A 112 -14.49 4.27 4.24
C PRO A 112 -13.60 3.05 3.93
N ASN A 113 -12.93 2.45 4.92
CA ASN A 113 -12.07 1.27 4.70
C ASN A 113 -12.90 0.06 4.22
N MET A 114 -14.09 -0.14 4.78
CA MET A 114 -15.01 -1.21 4.32
C MET A 114 -15.41 -1.01 2.85
N MET A 115 -15.68 0.22 2.44
CA MET A 115 -16.05 0.55 1.07
C MET A 115 -14.88 0.49 0.10
N GLN A 116 -13.68 0.86 0.52
CA GLN A 116 -12.45 0.67 -0.26
C GLN A 116 -12.19 -0.83 -0.50
N ASN A 117 -12.36 -1.67 0.52
CA ASN A 117 -12.25 -3.12 0.37
C ASN A 117 -13.32 -3.68 -0.59
N ALA A 118 -14.57 -3.22 -0.46
CA ALA A 118 -15.63 -3.61 -1.40
C ALA A 118 -15.30 -3.19 -2.84
N LEU A 119 -14.75 -2.00 -3.04
CA LEU A 119 -14.28 -1.53 -4.35
C LEU A 119 -13.17 -2.43 -4.90
N LEU A 120 -12.18 -2.78 -4.08
CA LEU A 120 -11.09 -3.69 -4.45
C LEU A 120 -11.64 -5.04 -4.89
N ILE A 121 -12.57 -5.63 -4.13
CA ILE A 121 -13.22 -6.91 -4.48
C ILE A 121 -13.95 -6.81 -5.83
N VAL A 122 -14.67 -5.72 -6.09
CA VAL A 122 -15.35 -5.50 -7.37
C VAL A 122 -14.35 -5.41 -8.53
N LEU A 123 -13.25 -4.66 -8.36
CA LEU A 123 -12.21 -4.54 -9.39
C LEU A 123 -11.52 -5.88 -9.66
N LEU A 124 -11.17 -6.64 -8.62
CA LEU A 124 -10.60 -7.98 -8.77
C LEU A 124 -11.58 -8.94 -9.45
N SER A 125 -12.86 -8.87 -9.11
CA SER A 125 -13.90 -9.69 -9.74
C SER A 125 -14.00 -9.39 -11.24
N LEU A 126 -13.94 -8.12 -11.65
CA LEU A 126 -13.92 -7.74 -13.07
C LEU A 126 -12.70 -8.30 -13.81
N ILE A 127 -11.52 -8.26 -13.19
CA ILE A 127 -10.29 -8.85 -13.76
C ILE A 127 -10.48 -10.36 -13.94
N LEU A 128 -10.96 -11.07 -12.90
CA LEU A 128 -11.17 -12.52 -12.94
C LEU A 128 -12.26 -12.97 -13.92
N MET A 129 -13.21 -12.11 -14.28
CA MET A 129 -14.21 -12.40 -15.31
C MET A 129 -13.67 -12.23 -16.74
N THR A 130 -12.53 -11.56 -16.93
CA THR A 130 -11.95 -11.28 -18.26
C THR A 130 -11.76 -12.54 -19.12
N PRO A 131 -11.23 -13.67 -18.61
CA PRO A 131 -11.05 -14.89 -19.40
C PRO A 131 -12.36 -15.55 -19.87
N LEU A 132 -13.51 -15.19 -19.28
CA LEU A 132 -14.83 -15.70 -19.66
C LEU A 132 -15.50 -14.87 -20.76
N LEU A 133 -14.98 -13.68 -21.03
CA LEU A 133 -15.49 -12.77 -22.04
C LEU A 133 -14.88 -13.10 -23.41
N PRO A 134 -15.58 -12.81 -24.52
CA PRO A 134 -15.00 -12.98 -25.84
C PRO A 134 -13.77 -12.08 -26.00
N ASN A 135 -12.71 -12.63 -26.60
CA ASN A 135 -11.45 -11.91 -26.89
C ASN A 135 -11.66 -10.84 -27.96
N VAL A 136 -12.35 -9.76 -27.61
CA VAL A 136 -12.54 -8.59 -28.45
C VAL A 136 -11.57 -7.52 -27.97
N THR A 137 -10.70 -7.07 -28.86
CA THR A 137 -9.82 -5.94 -28.60
C THR A 137 -10.23 -4.78 -29.49
N VAL A 138 -10.44 -3.61 -28.89
CA VAL A 138 -10.68 -2.35 -29.60
C VAL A 138 -9.43 -1.52 -29.45
N TRP A 139 -8.73 -1.27 -30.56
CA TRP A 139 -7.45 -0.54 -30.57
C TRP A 139 -6.37 -1.18 -29.66
N GLY A 140 -6.38 -2.52 -29.57
CA GLY A 140 -5.46 -3.26 -28.70
C GLY A 140 -5.83 -3.24 -27.22
N LEU A 141 -6.97 -2.63 -26.84
CA LEU A 141 -7.46 -2.59 -25.47
C LEU A 141 -8.68 -3.51 -25.30
N HIS A 142 -8.68 -4.29 -24.22
CA HIS A 142 -9.86 -5.06 -23.84
C HIS A 142 -10.94 -4.11 -23.26
N PRO A 143 -12.23 -4.25 -23.58
CA PRO A 143 -13.30 -3.38 -23.06
C PRO A 143 -13.37 -3.31 -21.53
N VAL A 144 -12.85 -4.32 -20.83
CA VAL A 144 -12.76 -4.33 -19.36
C VAL A 144 -11.83 -3.24 -18.83
N THR A 145 -10.78 -2.84 -19.55
CA THR A 145 -9.83 -1.81 -19.09
C THR A 145 -10.50 -0.45 -18.82
N PRO A 146 -11.25 0.16 -19.77
CA PRO A 146 -11.96 1.40 -19.47
C PRO A 146 -13.07 1.22 -18.42
N ILE A 147 -13.71 0.04 -18.36
CA ILE A 147 -14.71 -0.27 -17.32
C ILE A 147 -14.06 -0.27 -15.93
N LEU A 148 -12.90 -0.91 -15.76
CA LEU A 148 -12.13 -0.89 -14.50
C LEU A 148 -11.83 0.53 -14.04
N PHE A 149 -11.38 1.38 -14.96
CA PHE A 149 -11.06 2.78 -14.66
C PHE A 149 -12.30 3.57 -14.23
N LEU A 150 -13.43 3.41 -14.93
CA LEU A 150 -14.70 4.05 -14.58
C LEU A 150 -15.23 3.58 -13.22
N VAL A 151 -15.18 2.26 -12.97
CA VAL A 151 -15.61 1.67 -11.69
C VAL A 151 -14.72 2.15 -10.55
N TYR A 152 -13.41 2.27 -10.76
CA TYR A 152 -12.48 2.81 -9.77
C TYR A 152 -12.82 4.26 -9.42
N ILE A 153 -12.96 5.15 -10.41
CA ILE A 153 -13.32 6.57 -10.17
C ILE A 153 -14.67 6.68 -9.46
N TYR A 154 -15.68 5.95 -9.94
CA TYR A 154 -17.01 5.95 -9.34
C TYR A 154 -16.97 5.42 -7.90
N GLY A 155 -16.21 4.35 -7.66
CA GLY A 155 -16.01 3.76 -6.34
C GLY A 155 -15.37 4.74 -5.36
N ILE A 156 -14.32 5.46 -5.76
CA ILE A 156 -13.69 6.49 -4.93
C ILE A 156 -14.69 7.61 -4.62
N HIS A 157 -15.48 8.06 -5.59
CA HIS A 157 -16.55 9.03 -5.32
C HIS A 157 -17.60 8.50 -4.32
N LEU A 158 -17.94 7.22 -4.39
CA LEU A 158 -18.89 6.61 -3.48
C LEU A 158 -18.32 6.49 -2.06
N VAL A 159 -17.04 6.12 -1.92
CA VAL A 159 -16.31 6.10 -0.64
C VAL A 159 -16.32 7.49 0.00
N HIS A 160 -16.04 8.53 -0.79
CA HIS A 160 -16.03 9.91 -0.30
C HIS A 160 -17.42 10.36 0.16
N ARG A 161 -18.47 10.05 -0.62
CA ARG A 161 -19.85 10.37 -0.25
C ARG A 161 -20.32 9.66 1.03
N ALA A 162 -19.84 8.44 1.26
CA ALA A 162 -20.17 7.68 2.47
C ALA A 162 -19.43 8.16 3.72
N HIS A 163 -18.30 8.84 3.56
CA HIS A 163 -17.66 9.57 4.65
C HIS A 163 -18.55 10.75 5.12
N ASP A 164 -19.14 11.49 4.18
CA ASP A 164 -19.95 12.69 4.50
C ASP A 164 -21.34 12.35 5.05
N ALA A 165 -21.91 11.22 4.65
CA ALA A 165 -23.22 10.75 5.10
C ALA A 165 -23.20 9.24 5.41
N PRO A 166 -22.62 8.82 6.55
CA PRO A 166 -22.49 7.41 6.90
C PRO A 166 -23.87 6.80 7.13
N MET A 167 -24.22 5.80 6.31
CA MET A 167 -25.49 5.05 6.41
C MET A 167 -25.47 3.95 7.49
N TRP A 168 -24.28 3.68 8.04
CA TRP A 168 -24.03 2.72 9.12
C TRP A 168 -23.02 3.32 10.09
N ALA A 169 -23.21 3.10 11.39
CA ALA A 169 -22.27 3.51 12.42
C ALA A 169 -21.81 2.26 13.20
N PRO A 170 -20.50 2.11 13.46
CA PRO A 170 -20.01 0.99 14.25
C PRO A 170 -20.55 1.07 15.69
N THR A 171 -20.94 -0.08 16.25
CA THR A 171 -21.23 -0.19 17.68
C THR A 171 -19.95 0.06 18.46
N LYS A 172 -19.84 1.23 19.08
CA LYS A 172 -18.64 1.62 19.85
C LYS A 172 -18.43 0.65 21.01
N THR A 173 -17.32 -0.09 20.98
CA THR A 173 -16.87 -0.91 22.13
C THR A 173 -15.69 -0.22 22.81
N ARG A 174 -15.23 -0.75 23.95
CA ARG A 174 -14.05 -0.22 24.67
C ARG A 174 -12.76 -0.25 23.84
N GLU A 175 -12.71 -1.10 22.81
CA GLU A 175 -11.55 -1.26 21.93
C GLU A 175 -11.68 -0.45 20.62
N THR A 176 -12.84 0.14 20.35
CA THR A 176 -13.04 1.03 19.19
C THR A 176 -12.33 2.36 19.47
N ARG A 177 -11.27 2.67 18.71
CA ARG A 177 -10.62 3.97 18.74
C ARG A 177 -11.20 4.85 17.65
N GLU A 178 -11.99 5.84 18.07
CA GLU A 178 -12.34 6.94 17.18
C GLU A 178 -11.14 7.86 17.07
N ASP A 179 -10.70 8.12 15.83
CA ASP A 179 -9.74 9.18 15.61
C ASP A 179 -10.40 10.53 15.89
N LYS A 180 -9.65 11.41 16.55
CA LYS A 180 -10.08 12.78 16.82
C LYS A 180 -9.06 13.69 16.15
N PRO A 181 -9.51 14.60 15.27
CA PRO A 181 -8.61 15.50 14.56
C PRO A 181 -7.64 16.17 15.52
N ASP A 182 -6.36 16.17 15.15
CA ASP A 182 -5.32 16.88 15.89
C ASP A 182 -5.72 18.37 15.99
N ASP A 183 -5.37 19.05 17.10
CA ASP A 183 -5.71 20.48 17.25
C ASP A 183 -5.03 21.30 16.13
N ILE A 184 -5.84 21.81 15.21
CA ILE A 184 -5.39 22.51 13.99
C ILE A 184 -4.46 23.69 14.32
N LYS A 185 -4.64 24.30 15.50
CA LYS A 185 -3.84 25.44 15.96
C LYS A 185 -2.42 25.05 16.38
N LEU A 186 -2.21 23.80 16.78
CA LEU A 186 -0.90 23.25 17.17
C LEU A 186 -0.16 22.60 15.99
N MET A 187 -0.84 22.42 14.85
CA MET A 187 -0.26 21.80 13.66
C MET A 187 0.73 22.71 12.92
N PRO A 188 1.79 22.16 12.31
CA PRO A 188 2.67 22.88 11.40
C PRO A 188 1.92 23.56 10.25
N SER A 189 2.52 24.57 9.60
CA SER A 189 1.91 25.22 8.44
C SER A 189 1.71 24.24 7.27
N MET A 190 0.71 24.49 6.40
CA MET A 190 0.45 23.62 5.24
C MET A 190 1.69 23.44 4.37
N VAL A 191 2.40 24.53 4.10
CA VAL A 191 3.63 24.49 3.29
C VAL A 191 4.68 23.59 3.93
N ARG A 192 4.83 23.62 5.26
CA ARG A 192 5.75 22.74 5.97
C ARG A 192 5.31 21.28 5.86
N LEU A 193 4.02 20.99 6.10
CA LEU A 193 3.48 19.63 5.97
C LEU A 193 3.69 19.07 4.56
N THR A 194 3.32 19.82 3.52
CA THR A 194 3.49 19.37 2.13
C THR A 194 4.97 19.22 1.76
N SER A 195 5.85 20.13 2.19
CA SER A 195 7.29 20.00 1.92
C SER A 195 7.91 18.79 2.62
N GLU A 196 7.50 18.53 3.86
CA GLU A 196 8.01 17.42 4.65
C GLU A 196 7.46 16.08 4.16
N PHE A 197 6.20 16.04 3.70
CA PHE A 197 5.63 14.92 2.96
C PHE A 197 6.46 14.62 1.71
N LEU A 198 6.76 15.62 0.89
CA LEU A 198 7.50 15.43 -0.36
C LEU A 198 8.93 14.93 -0.11
N VAL A 199 9.61 15.46 0.92
CA VAL A 199 10.93 14.94 1.33
C VAL A 199 10.85 13.48 1.77
N LEU A 200 9.88 13.13 2.63
CA LEU A 200 9.72 11.75 3.08
C LEU A 200 9.30 10.81 1.96
N PHE A 201 8.47 11.27 1.03
CA PHE A 201 8.09 10.55 -0.19
C PHE A 201 9.34 10.15 -0.98
N VAL A 202 10.26 11.09 -1.22
CA VAL A 202 11.51 10.81 -1.94
C VAL A 202 12.41 9.86 -1.16
N VAL A 203 12.53 10.04 0.16
CA VAL A 203 13.34 9.17 1.02
C VAL A 203 12.79 7.74 1.03
N LEU A 204 11.47 7.57 1.18
CA LEU A 204 10.82 6.27 1.18
C LEU A 204 10.88 5.61 -0.19
N GLY A 205 10.64 6.36 -1.27
CA GLY A 205 10.78 5.87 -2.64
C GLY A 205 12.20 5.39 -2.93
N PHE A 206 13.23 6.14 -2.53
CA PHE A 206 14.62 5.73 -2.70
C PHE A 206 15.00 4.52 -1.83
N ALA A 207 14.54 4.49 -0.58
CA ALA A 207 14.79 3.36 0.31
C ALA A 207 14.10 2.08 -0.19
N GLY A 208 12.87 2.17 -0.70
CA GLY A 208 12.15 1.06 -1.32
C GLY A 208 12.86 0.56 -2.59
N TYR A 209 13.28 1.49 -3.46
CA TYR A 209 14.05 1.18 -4.68
C TYR A 209 15.38 0.47 -4.39
N MET A 210 16.05 0.80 -3.28
CA MET A 210 17.29 0.11 -2.87
C MET A 210 17.02 -1.20 -2.12
N LEU A 211 15.87 -1.34 -1.46
CA LEU A 211 15.51 -2.52 -0.68
C LEU A 211 15.19 -3.73 -1.58
N GLU A 212 14.52 -3.52 -2.72
CA GLU A 212 14.13 -4.59 -3.65
C GLU A 212 15.35 -5.38 -4.19
N PRO A 213 16.40 -4.75 -4.73
CA PRO A 213 17.58 -5.48 -5.19
C PRO A 213 18.31 -6.19 -4.04
N SER A 214 18.33 -5.62 -2.84
CA SER A 214 18.92 -6.28 -1.66
C SER A 214 18.16 -7.54 -1.26
N ALA A 215 16.82 -7.49 -1.26
CA ALA A 215 15.98 -8.63 -0.98
C ALA A 215 16.17 -9.75 -2.02
N THR A 216 16.31 -9.37 -3.28
CA THR A 216 16.58 -10.30 -4.39
C THR A 216 17.90 -11.04 -4.23
N VAL A 217 18.99 -10.32 -3.89
CA VAL A 217 20.31 -10.91 -3.62
C VAL A 217 20.27 -11.87 -2.43
N ILE A 218 19.61 -11.49 -1.33
CA ILE A 218 19.47 -12.35 -0.15
C ILE A 218 18.75 -13.65 -0.51
N ALA A 219 17.68 -13.59 -1.29
CA ALA A 219 16.92 -14.77 -1.68
C ALA A 219 17.68 -15.68 -2.66
N ALA A 220 18.43 -15.12 -3.59
CA ALA A 220 19.26 -15.88 -4.52
C ALA A 220 20.40 -16.63 -3.79
N GLU A 221 21.10 -15.97 -2.87
CA GLU A 221 22.23 -16.54 -2.12
C GLU A 221 21.80 -17.54 -1.03
N THR A 222 20.54 -17.51 -0.59
CA THR A 222 20.00 -18.45 0.41
C THR A 222 19.41 -19.73 -0.21
N GLU A 223 19.60 -19.94 -1.52
CA GLU A 223 19.08 -21.09 -2.28
C GLU A 223 17.55 -21.28 -2.13
N LEU A 224 16.81 -20.23 -1.83
CA LEU A 224 15.33 -20.22 -1.90
C LEU A 224 14.93 -20.30 -3.39
N THR A 225 15.02 -21.49 -3.99
CA THR A 225 15.03 -21.64 -5.45
C THR A 225 13.67 -22.00 -6.07
N GLN A 226 13.41 -21.27 -7.16
CA GLN A 226 12.77 -21.62 -8.43
C GLN A 226 11.24 -21.77 -8.56
N THR A 227 10.79 -21.12 -9.66
CA THR A 227 9.52 -21.20 -10.39
C THR A 227 8.28 -20.58 -9.76
N ILE A 228 7.89 -20.94 -8.53
CA ILE A 228 6.78 -20.26 -7.81
C ILE A 228 7.33 -19.10 -6.95
N VAL A 229 8.60 -19.23 -6.55
CA VAL A 229 9.29 -18.29 -5.68
C VAL A 229 9.56 -16.96 -6.37
N GLY A 230 9.76 -16.89 -7.69
CA GLY A 230 10.11 -15.62 -8.36
C GLY A 230 9.03 -14.54 -8.20
N VAL A 231 7.79 -14.83 -8.64
CA VAL A 231 6.66 -13.90 -8.53
C VAL A 231 6.32 -13.60 -7.07
N MET A 232 6.32 -14.63 -6.20
CA MET A 232 6.06 -14.45 -4.76
C MET A 232 7.15 -13.65 -4.07
N LEU A 233 8.42 -13.86 -4.42
CA LEU A 233 9.56 -13.18 -3.84
C LEU A 233 9.60 -11.73 -4.30
N THR A 234 9.32 -11.47 -5.57
CA THR A 234 9.17 -10.11 -6.08
C THR A 234 8.02 -9.42 -5.35
N ALA A 235 6.84 -10.04 -5.28
CA ALA A 235 5.70 -9.50 -4.54
C ALA A 235 5.99 -9.26 -3.05
N ILE A 236 6.71 -10.16 -2.39
CA ILE A 236 7.18 -10.00 -1.01
C ILE A 236 8.15 -8.83 -0.92
N SER A 237 9.16 -8.78 -1.78
CA SER A 237 10.21 -7.77 -1.76
C SER A 237 9.65 -6.38 -1.99
N THR A 238 8.74 -6.23 -2.96
CA THR A 238 8.07 -4.97 -3.26
C THR A 238 7.03 -4.58 -2.22
N SER A 239 6.58 -5.51 -1.36
CA SER A 239 5.59 -5.26 -0.29
C SER A 239 6.21 -5.07 1.10
N ILE A 240 7.53 -5.20 1.24
CA ILE A 240 8.23 -4.94 2.51
C ILE A 240 8.11 -3.48 2.94
N PRO A 241 8.26 -2.47 2.05
CA PRO A 241 8.06 -1.08 2.42
C PRO A 241 6.67 -0.83 3.02
N GLU A 242 5.63 -1.36 2.38
CA GLU A 242 4.24 -1.34 2.81
C GLU A 242 4.12 -1.94 4.21
N LEU A 243 4.57 -3.18 4.41
CA LEU A 243 4.55 -3.84 5.73
C LEU A 243 5.15 -2.96 6.83
N VAL A 244 6.34 -2.40 6.58
CA VAL A 244 7.04 -1.58 7.56
C VAL A 244 6.24 -0.31 7.87
N THR A 245 5.64 0.33 6.85
CA THR A 245 4.80 1.52 7.04
C THR A 245 3.47 1.21 7.72
N SER A 246 2.79 0.11 7.40
CA SER A 246 1.55 -0.31 8.05
C SER A 246 1.80 -0.66 9.52
N VAL A 247 2.88 -1.39 9.83
CA VAL A 247 3.28 -1.66 11.22
C VAL A 247 3.62 -0.37 11.97
N ALA A 248 4.32 0.58 11.33
CA ALA A 248 4.62 1.88 11.91
C ALA A 248 3.35 2.68 12.25
N ALA A 249 2.37 2.67 11.36
CA ALA A 249 1.07 3.31 11.56
C ALA A 249 0.27 2.65 12.70
N VAL A 250 0.23 1.31 12.73
CA VAL A 250 -0.39 0.53 13.81
C VAL A 250 0.24 0.82 15.17
N ARG A 251 1.57 0.83 15.26
CA ARG A 251 2.30 1.13 16.51
C ARG A 251 2.01 2.52 17.05
N ARG A 252 1.66 3.46 16.16
CA ARG A 252 1.28 4.81 16.53
C ARG A 252 -0.20 4.97 16.90
N GLY A 253 -1.03 3.99 16.58
CA GLY A 253 -2.48 4.05 16.81
C GLY A 253 -3.25 4.74 15.70
N ALA A 254 -2.62 5.04 14.56
CA ALA A 254 -3.26 5.55 13.35
C ALA A 254 -3.85 4.38 12.55
N LEU A 255 -4.81 3.67 13.14
CA LEU A 255 -5.27 2.37 12.63
C LEU A 255 -6.08 2.53 11.34
N THR A 256 -6.87 3.60 11.21
CA THR A 256 -7.64 3.92 9.99
C THR A 256 -6.71 4.10 8.79
N LEU A 257 -5.60 4.84 8.98
CA LEU A 257 -4.56 5.07 7.98
C LEU A 257 -3.77 3.81 7.64
N ALA A 258 -3.49 2.96 8.64
CA ALA A 258 -2.74 1.72 8.46
C ALA A 258 -3.48 0.69 7.60
N VAL A 259 -4.81 0.66 7.68
CA VAL A 259 -5.67 -0.25 6.92
C VAL A 259 -6.06 0.33 5.56
N GLY A 260 -6.17 1.66 5.45
CA GLY A 260 -6.53 2.32 4.19
C GLY A 260 -5.38 2.46 3.19
N GLY A 261 -4.13 2.52 3.66
CA GLY A 261 -2.93 2.59 2.80
C GLY A 261 -2.49 1.23 2.31
#